data_AF-U7TQM4-F1
#
_entry.id   AF-U7TQM4-F1
#
_cell.length_a   1.000
_cell.length_b   1.000
_cell.length_c   1.000
_cell.angle_alpha   90.00
_cell.angle_beta   90.00
_cell.angle_gamma   90.00
#
_symmetry.space_group_name_H-M   'P 1'
#
loop_
_entity.id
_entity.type
_entity.pdbx_description
1 polymer ?
#
loop_
_entity_poly.entity_id
_entity_poly.type
_entity_poly.pdbx_seq_one_letter_code
_entity_poly.pdbx_strand_id
1 'polypeptide(L)' 'MKYDNYYREKFLPIMEQLDMKHKPHDCRHTFATLLSNANANSTAIKKMIGHESYVTTEKIYTHKDIEELRKNIELIE' A
#
# COMPACT_ATOMS: atom_id res chain seq x y z
N MET A 1 7.93 -12.12 14.84
CA MET A 1 8.68 -10.90 15.21
C MET A 1 7.66 -9.79 15.46
N LYS A 2 7.70 -9.11 16.62
CA LYS A 2 6.81 -7.96 16.89
C LYS A 2 7.21 -6.79 15.99
N TYR A 3 6.26 -5.94 15.60
CA TYR A 3 6.53 -4.76 14.76
C TYR A 3 7.63 -3.86 15.36
N ASP A 4 7.60 -3.66 16.67
CA ASP A 4 8.60 -2.85 17.39
C ASP A 4 10.02 -3.40 17.25
N ASN A 5 10.18 -4.73 17.29
CA ASN A 5 11.49 -5.37 17.12
C ASN A 5 12.00 -5.17 15.69
N TYR A 6 11.14 -5.37 14.68
CA TYR A 6 11.51 -5.09 13.29
C TYR A 6 11.94 -3.63 13.10
N TYR A 7 11.15 -2.71 13.63
CA TYR A 7 11.39 -1.28 13.47
C TYR A 7 12.75 -0.88 14.07
N ARG A 8 13.05 -1.35 15.29
CA ARG A 8 14.28 -1.01 16.00
C ARG A 8 15.51 -1.75 15.48
N GLU A 9 15.40 -3.04 15.21
CA GLU A 9 16.55 -3.89 14.89
C GLU A 9 16.89 -3.91 13.40
N LYS A 10 15.94 -3.58 12.52
CA LYS A 10 16.12 -3.65 11.07
C LYS A 10 15.93 -2.30 10.40
N PHE A 11 14.81 -1.63 10.64
CA PHE A 11 14.47 -0.43 9.88
C PHE A 11 15.32 0.79 10.28
N LEU A 12 15.42 1.11 11.57
CA LEU A 12 16.20 2.26 12.05
C LEU A 12 17.69 2.21 11.64
N PRO A 13 18.41 1.08 11.76
CA PRO A 13 19.81 1.01 11.34
C PRO A 13 20.01 1.31 9.85
N ILE A 14 19.09 0.85 8.99
CA ILE A 14 19.15 1.13 7.55
C ILE A 14 18.93 2.63 7.28
N MET A 15 17.98 3.25 7.98
CA MET A 15 17.72 4.69 7.84
C MET A 15 18.94 5.52 8.29
N GLU A 16 19.60 5.13 9.37
CA GLU A 16 20.82 5.78 9.85
C GLU A 16 21.99 5.60 8.86
N GLN A 17 22.19 4.39 8.34
CA GLN A 17 23.22 4.11 7.33
C GLN A 17 23.07 4.91 6.05
N LEU A 18 21.83 5.24 5.68
CA LEU A 18 21.51 6.00 4.47
C LEU A 18 21.34 7.51 4.73
N ASP A 19 21.47 7.97 5.98
CA ASP A 19 21.17 9.35 6.40
C ASP A 19 19.77 9.81 5.97
N MET A 20 18.77 8.94 6.19
CA MET A 20 17.39 9.14 5.76
C MET A 20 16.43 9.18 6.95
N LYS A 21 15.31 9.92 6.78
CA LYS A 21 14.24 10.01 7.79
C LYS A 21 12.88 9.63 7.20
N HIS A 22 12.66 8.33 7.08
CA HIS A 22 11.41 7.74 6.60
C HIS A 22 10.76 6.82 7.63
N LYS A 23 9.54 6.40 7.34
CA LYS A 23 8.79 5.40 8.12
C LYS A 23 8.42 4.22 7.22
N PRO A 24 8.25 3.00 7.77
CA PRO A 24 7.89 1.83 6.97
C PRO A 24 6.59 1.98 6.16
N HIS A 25 5.67 2.84 6.62
CA HIS A 25 4.40 3.12 5.93
C HIS A 25 4.51 4.12 4.77
N ASP A 26 5.64 4.80 4.60
CA ASP A 26 5.81 5.80 3.55
C ASP A 26 5.61 5.18 2.17
N CYS A 27 6.17 3.98 1.92
CA CYS A 27 5.98 3.27 0.66
C CYS A 27 4.50 2.96 0.35
N ARG A 28 3.70 2.66 1.38
CA ARG A 28 2.25 2.42 1.22
C ARG A 28 1.51 3.70 0.84
N HIS A 29 1.89 4.84 1.42
CA HIS A 29 1.34 6.14 1.03
C HIS A 29 1.74 6.51 -0.40
N THR A 30 3.02 6.40 -0.74
CA THR A 30 3.52 6.65 -2.09
C THR A 30 2.78 5.80 -3.11
N PHE A 31 2.63 4.49 -2.86
CA PHE A 31 1.89 3.58 -3.74
C PHE A 31 0.43 4.01 -3.94
N ALA A 32 -0.29 4.35 -2.86
CA ALA A 32 -1.67 4.82 -2.95
C ALA A 32 -1.79 6.15 -3.72
N THR A 33 -0.87 7.09 -3.49
CA THR A 33 -0.82 8.37 -4.18
C THR A 33 -0.54 8.20 -5.67
N LEU A 34 0.42 7.34 -6.05
CA LEU A 34 0.73 7.06 -7.46
C LEU A 34 -0.51 6.54 -8.20
N LEU A 35 -1.18 5.53 -7.64
CA LEU A 35 -2.41 4.98 -8.22
C LEU A 35 -3.53 6.01 -8.31
N SER A 36 -3.70 6.82 -7.26
CA SER A 36 -4.72 7.88 -7.25
C SER A 36 -4.43 8.93 -8.33
N ASN A 37 -3.18 9.31 -8.53
CA ASN A 37 -2.78 10.28 -9.55
C ASN A 37 -2.98 9.72 -10.97
N ALA A 38 -2.84 8.40 -11.14
CA ALA A 38 -3.10 7.72 -12.40
C ALA A 38 -4.59 7.42 -12.66
N ASN A 39 -5.50 7.96 -11.83
CA ASN A 39 -6.95 7.71 -11.89
C ASN A 39 -7.31 6.22 -11.77
N ALA A 40 -6.51 5.44 -11.06
CA ALA A 40 -6.82 4.05 -10.77
C ALA A 40 -8.13 3.93 -9.97
N ASN A 41 -8.83 2.82 -10.18
CA ASN A 41 -10.08 2.55 -9.52
C ASN A 41 -9.90 2.54 -7.99
N SER A 42 -10.61 3.42 -7.28
CA SER A 42 -10.46 3.59 -5.83
C SER A 42 -10.74 2.31 -5.02
N THR A 43 -11.64 1.44 -5.50
CA THR A 43 -11.88 0.13 -4.89
C THR A 43 -10.70 -0.82 -5.09
N ALA A 44 -10.06 -0.79 -6.26
CA ALA A 44 -8.82 -1.54 -6.50
C ALA A 44 -7.68 -1.05 -5.60
N ILE A 45 -7.48 0.27 -5.47
CA ILE A 45 -6.48 0.87 -4.58
C ILE A 45 -6.66 0.34 -3.16
N LYS A 46 -7.87 0.46 -2.59
CA LYS A 46 -8.17 0.08 -1.21
C LYS A 46 -8.06 -1.44 -0.97
N LYS A 47 -8.39 -2.26 -1.97
CA LYS A 47 -8.19 -3.71 -1.93
C LYS A 47 -6.70 -4.09 -1.93
N MET A 48 -5.87 -3.41 -2.71
CA MET A 48 -4.42 -3.66 -2.78
C MET A 48 -3.67 -3.23 -1.52
N ILE A 49 -3.99 -2.06 -0.95
CA ILE A 49 -3.33 -1.60 0.28
C ILE A 49 -3.85 -2.30 1.53
N GLY A 50 -5.03 -2.93 1.49
CA GLY A 50 -5.63 -3.62 2.63
C GLY A 50 -6.06 -2.65 3.71
N HIS A 51 -7.24 -2.03 3.53
CA HIS A 51 -7.88 -1.24 4.59
C HIS A 51 -8.61 -2.15 5.58
N GLU A 52 -8.23 -2.08 6.85
CA GLU A 52 -8.85 -2.86 7.94
C GLU A 52 -10.34 -2.48 8.12
N SER A 53 -10.70 -1.24 7.78
CA SER A 53 -12.07 -0.69 7.80
C SER A 53 -12.82 -0.86 6.46
N TYR A 54 -12.50 -1.89 5.66
CA TYR A 54 -13.25 -2.16 4.44
C TYR A 54 -14.54 -2.91 4.75
N VAL A 55 -15.57 -2.10 5.01
CA VAL A 55 -16.93 -2.46 5.36
C VAL A 55 -17.49 -3.47 4.35
N THR A 56 -18.11 -4.50 4.91
CA THR A 56 -18.64 -5.73 4.31
C THR A 56 -19.38 -5.56 2.98
N THR A 57 -20.00 -4.41 2.74
CA THR A 57 -20.76 -4.07 1.53
C THR A 57 -19.92 -3.95 0.26
N GLU A 58 -18.70 -3.42 0.32
CA GLU A 58 -17.87 -3.22 -0.89
C GLU A 58 -17.20 -4.53 -1.36
N LYS A 59 -16.99 -5.48 -0.43
CA LYS A 59 -16.54 -6.85 -0.78
C LYS A 59 -17.64 -7.67 -1.48
N ILE A 60 -18.91 -7.36 -1.23
CA ILE A 60 -20.07 -8.10 -1.76
C ILE A 60 -20.42 -7.64 -3.18
N TYR A 61 -20.31 -6.34 -3.49
CA TYR A 61 -20.76 -5.79 -4.78
C TYR A 61 -19.66 -5.50 -5.80
N THR A 62 -18.39 -5.47 -5.37
CA THR A 62 -17.26 -5.16 -6.25
C THR A 62 -16.34 -6.37 -6.39
N HIS A 63 -16.69 -7.27 -7.32
CA HIS A 63 -15.83 -8.37 -7.74
C HIS A 63 -14.70 -7.86 -8.65
N LYS A 64 -13.73 -7.14 -8.07
CA LYS A 64 -12.46 -6.88 -8.75
C LYS A 64 -11.68 -8.20 -8.83
N ASP A 65 -11.53 -8.75 -10.04
CA ASP A 65 -10.69 -9.91 -10.30
C ASP A 65 -9.19 -9.53 -10.26
N ILE A 66 -8.31 -10.53 -10.32
CA ILE A 66 -6.85 -10.31 -10.25
C ILE A 66 -6.36 -9.48 -11.45
N GLU A 67 -6.95 -9.70 -12.62
CA GLU A 67 -6.61 -8.97 -13.85
C GLU A 67 -6.91 -7.48 -13.74
N GLU A 68 -8.02 -7.11 -13.12
CA GLU A 68 -8.37 -5.71 -12.90
C GLU A 68 -7.44 -5.06 -11.88
N LEU A 69 -7.01 -5.77 -10.83
CA LEU A 69 -5.98 -5.25 -9.91
C LEU A 69 -4.66 -5.02 -10.64
N ARG A 70 -4.24 -5.97 -11.48
CA ARG A 70 -3.03 -5.86 -12.29
C ARG A 70 -3.09 -4.66 -13.24
N LYS A 71 -4.19 -4.48 -13.98
CA LYS A 71 -4.40 -3.33 -14.87
C LYS A 71 -4.24 -1.99 -14.14
N ASN A 72 -4.68 -1.91 -12.88
CA ASN A 72 -4.53 -0.69 -12.10
C ASN A 72 -3.07 -0.44 -11.69
N ILE A 73 -2.28 -1.49 -11.44
CA ILE A 73 -0.84 -1.37 -11.17
C ILE A 73 -0.09 -0.92 -12.43
N GLU A 74 -0.46 -1.43 -13.60
CA GLU A 74 0.12 -1.03 -14.89
C GLU A 74 -0.11 0.47 -15.22
N LEU A 75 -1.00 1.17 -14.50
CA LEU A 75 -1.18 2.61 -14.67
C LEU A 75 -0.02 3.46 -14.11
N ILE A 76 0.85 2.86 -13.28
CA ILE A 76 1.97 3.55 -12.62
C ILE A 76 3.35 3.02 -13.06
N GLU A 77 3.38 2.13 -14.05
CA GLU A 77 4.60 1.66 -14.75
C GLU A 77 4.97 2.62 -15.89
#